data_AF-A0A7X7W061-F1
#
_entry.id   AF-A0A7X7W061-F1
#
_cell.length_a   1.000
_cell.length_b   1.000
_cell.length_c   1.000
_cell.angle_alpha   90.00
_cell.angle_beta   90.00
_cell.angle_gamma   90.00
#
_symmetry.space_group_name_H-M   'P 1'
#
loop_
_entity.id
_entity.type
_entity.pdbx_description
1 polymer ?
#
loop_
_entity_poly.entity_id
_entity_poly.type
_entity_poly.pdbx_seq_one_letter_code
_entity_poly.pdbx_strand_id
1 'polypeptide(L)'
;MTGEKRGKGSLRERLGRPGPGNAGTCSPGHGTRLLSVKNLDFYIDGVHILKDISFDAEKGEFIGIIGPNGAGKTTLLKCLNGINKGTGTVEIGGRDIRTMTGRQIASMAAMLHQDTTVTFPFTVLDVVLAGRYHKLGRFRPETPADYAVARRCMEYTDTLKFENRAINTLSGGERQRALFARVLAQETGLLLLDEPSASLDIAYVEQLFKNARELSESGKAVIAAVHDLKIAVRYCTRLILMKEGRIIADGSPGSVITRENLRLAYGVDAVVYRNRVTGLVDFHISGESRGRKDISVHVIGGGGSASGVIRQLYELGCRITAGVFPHGDSDLSCAGIFGARAVACRPFSEIDDESFRENVELVKAADMTILCDMPFGSQNIRNLEAARYASQLVIIEDSDPQSRDYTGGRALEIYSELKKRAIVVESARLHEVL
;
A
#
# COMPACT_ATOMS: atom_id res chain seq x y z
N MET A 1 -38.89 -15.25 6.73
CA MET A 1 -37.62 -14.49 6.91
C MET A 1 -36.64 -15.38 7.65
N THR A 2 -35.81 -16.10 6.92
CA THR A 2 -34.65 -16.83 7.45
C THR A 2 -33.62 -16.80 6.33
N GLY A 3 -32.64 -15.92 6.47
CA GLY A 3 -31.54 -15.75 5.51
C GLY A 3 -30.48 -16.81 5.74
N GLU A 4 -30.37 -17.78 4.84
CA GLU A 4 -29.26 -18.72 4.81
C GLU A 4 -27.97 -18.02 4.36
N LYS A 5 -26.99 -18.01 5.26
CA LYS A 5 -25.59 -17.70 4.97
C LYS A 5 -25.04 -18.73 3.98
N ARG A 6 -24.95 -18.37 2.70
CA ARG A 6 -24.16 -19.13 1.71
C ARG A 6 -22.67 -19.08 2.08
N GLY A 7 -22.14 -20.21 2.52
CA GLY A 7 -20.72 -20.40 2.82
C GLY A 7 -19.83 -20.15 1.60
N LYS A 8 -18.80 -19.32 1.78
CA LYS A 8 -17.73 -19.08 0.80
C LYS A 8 -16.74 -20.27 0.86
N GLY A 9 -16.97 -21.30 0.06
CA GLY A 9 -16.00 -22.40 -0.16
C GLY A 9 -14.67 -21.89 -0.73
N SER A 10 -13.57 -22.60 -0.42
CA SER A 10 -12.20 -22.18 -0.71
C SER A 10 -11.87 -22.21 -2.21
N LEU A 11 -10.83 -21.46 -2.65
CA LEU A 11 -10.35 -21.36 -4.04
C LEU A 11 -10.16 -22.73 -4.72
N ARG A 12 -9.73 -23.75 -3.94
CA ARG A 12 -9.53 -25.13 -4.39
C ARG A 12 -10.81 -25.82 -4.86
N GLU A 13 -11.97 -25.42 -4.33
CA GLU A 13 -13.27 -25.99 -4.68
C GLU A 13 -13.89 -25.32 -5.91
N ARG A 14 -13.57 -24.03 -6.16
CA ARG A 14 -14.18 -23.24 -7.25
C ARG A 14 -13.43 -23.32 -8.58
N LEU A 15 -12.12 -23.55 -8.56
CA LEU A 15 -11.29 -23.58 -9.78
C LEU A 15 -10.87 -24.99 -10.25
N GLY A 16 -11.19 -26.04 -9.48
CA GLY A 16 -10.83 -27.43 -9.82
C GLY A 16 -9.33 -27.73 -9.66
N ARG A 17 -8.98 -29.00 -9.38
CA ARG A 17 -7.58 -29.44 -9.19
C ARG A 17 -6.79 -29.37 -10.51
N PRO A 18 -5.52 -28.92 -10.50
CA PRO A 18 -4.58 -29.25 -11.57
C PRO A 18 -4.33 -30.78 -11.57
N GLY A 19 -4.24 -31.39 -12.75
CA GLY A 19 -3.99 -32.83 -12.90
C GLY A 19 -2.65 -33.28 -12.29
N PRO A 20 -2.49 -34.59 -11.99
CA PRO A 20 -1.33 -35.08 -11.23
C PRO A 20 -0.08 -35.08 -12.11
N GLY A 21 0.86 -34.18 -11.80
CA GLY A 21 2.25 -34.25 -12.26
C GLY A 21 3.11 -34.89 -11.16
N ASN A 22 3.93 -35.87 -11.53
CA ASN A 22 4.78 -36.70 -10.66
C ASN A 22 5.42 -35.95 -9.48
N ALA A 23 5.08 -36.40 -8.27
CA ALA A 23 5.71 -35.97 -7.03
C ALA A 23 7.04 -36.74 -6.82
N GLY A 24 8.14 -36.14 -7.24
CA GLY A 24 9.49 -36.48 -6.75
C GLY A 24 9.82 -35.58 -5.57
N THR A 25 10.25 -36.19 -4.46
CA THR A 25 10.66 -35.53 -3.21
C THR A 25 11.72 -34.46 -3.44
N CYS A 26 11.47 -33.21 -3.05
CA CYS A 26 12.46 -32.14 -3.04
C CYS A 26 12.53 -31.44 -1.67
N SER A 27 13.76 -31.31 -1.20
CA SER A 27 14.22 -30.63 0.01
C SER A 27 13.90 -29.12 0.00
N PRO A 28 14.00 -28.42 1.15
CA PRO A 28 13.57 -27.03 1.24
C PRO A 28 14.59 -26.09 0.61
N GLY A 29 14.27 -25.50 -0.55
CA GLY A 29 15.07 -24.44 -1.18
C GLY A 29 14.65 -24.12 -2.62
N HIS A 30 14.38 -22.83 -2.87
CA HIS A 30 14.11 -22.14 -4.15
C HIS A 30 12.78 -22.51 -4.86
N GLY A 31 11.90 -21.51 -5.03
CA GLY A 31 10.69 -21.68 -5.82
C GLY A 31 11.02 -21.97 -7.28
N THR A 32 10.09 -22.61 -7.99
CA THR A 32 10.31 -22.90 -9.42
C THR A 32 10.23 -21.60 -10.21
N ARG A 33 11.39 -21.10 -10.67
CA ARG A 33 11.50 -19.94 -11.57
C ARG A 33 10.57 -20.11 -12.79
N LEU A 34 9.67 -19.15 -12.99
CA LEU A 34 8.69 -19.17 -14.09
C LEU A 34 9.05 -18.16 -15.18
N LEU A 35 9.56 -16.99 -14.82
CA LEU A 35 10.00 -15.93 -15.73
C LEU A 35 11.46 -15.58 -15.44
N SER A 36 12.26 -15.41 -16.48
CA SER A 36 13.62 -14.85 -16.40
C SER A 36 13.76 -13.73 -17.42
N VAL A 37 14.18 -12.55 -16.96
CA VAL A 37 14.49 -11.39 -17.80
C VAL A 37 15.95 -11.05 -17.60
N LYS A 38 16.71 -10.97 -18.69
CA LYS A 38 18.15 -10.65 -18.67
C LYS A 38 18.48 -9.59 -19.69
N ASN A 39 19.04 -8.48 -19.21
CA ASN A 39 19.56 -7.37 -20.00
C ASN A 39 18.57 -6.91 -21.07
N LEU A 40 17.30 -6.77 -20.68
CA LEU A 40 16.24 -6.38 -21.59
C LEU A 40 16.34 -4.89 -21.89
N ASP A 41 16.57 -4.56 -23.16
CA ASP A 41 16.47 -3.19 -23.68
C ASP A 41 15.37 -3.09 -24.73
N PHE A 42 14.71 -1.94 -24.79
CA PHE A 42 13.66 -1.69 -25.77
C PHE A 42 13.63 -0.22 -26.19
N TYR A 43 13.47 -0.01 -27.50
CA TYR A 43 13.46 1.30 -28.14
C TYR A 43 12.16 1.52 -28.90
N ILE A 44 11.62 2.73 -28.83
CA ILE A 44 10.51 3.21 -29.68
C ILE A 44 11.00 4.46 -30.39
N ASP A 45 10.99 4.47 -31.72
CA ASP A 45 11.35 5.65 -32.54
C ASP A 45 12.67 6.31 -32.12
N GLY A 46 13.68 5.50 -31.81
CA GLY A 46 15.01 5.94 -31.35
C GLY A 46 15.11 6.28 -29.86
N VAL A 47 14.00 6.34 -29.12
CA VAL A 47 13.97 6.59 -27.69
C VAL A 47 14.18 5.29 -26.91
N HIS A 48 15.17 5.24 -26.03
CA HIS A 48 15.50 4.08 -25.18
C HIS A 48 14.55 4.01 -23.97
N ILE A 49 13.48 3.22 -24.08
CA ILE A 49 12.40 3.16 -23.09
C ILE A 49 12.72 2.21 -21.93
N LEU A 50 13.28 1.03 -22.22
CA LEU A 50 13.73 0.07 -21.20
C LEU A 50 15.23 -0.10 -21.34
N LYS A 51 15.96 -0.02 -20.22
CA LYS A 51 17.42 0.06 -20.15
C LYS A 51 17.96 -0.98 -19.18
N ASP A 52 18.54 -2.04 -19.72
CA ASP A 52 19.18 -3.12 -18.95
C ASP A 52 18.29 -3.69 -17.83
N ILE A 53 17.06 -4.08 -18.17
CA ILE A 53 16.14 -4.67 -17.20
C ILE A 53 16.50 -6.14 -16.97
N SER A 54 16.75 -6.51 -15.71
CA SER A 54 17.02 -7.90 -15.31
C SER A 54 16.32 -8.25 -14.00
N PHE A 55 15.50 -9.30 -14.01
CA PHE A 55 14.86 -9.87 -12.81
C PHE A 55 14.25 -11.24 -13.13
N ASP A 56 13.96 -12.01 -12.09
CA ASP A 56 13.23 -13.27 -12.17
C ASP A 56 11.89 -13.19 -11.45
N ALA A 57 10.91 -13.98 -11.89
CA ALA A 57 9.68 -14.23 -11.15
C ALA A 57 9.47 -15.74 -10.92
N GLU A 58 9.16 -16.10 -9.69
CA GLU A 58 8.86 -17.47 -9.27
C GLU A 58 7.36 -17.71 -9.20
N LYS A 59 6.96 -18.99 -9.30
CA LYS A 59 5.57 -19.38 -8.98
C LYS A 59 5.28 -19.03 -7.52
N GLY A 60 4.11 -18.45 -7.26
CA GLY A 60 3.76 -18.01 -5.91
C GLY A 60 4.00 -16.52 -5.66
N GLU A 61 4.78 -15.84 -6.51
CA GLU A 61 5.07 -14.43 -6.32
C GLU A 61 3.97 -13.52 -6.87
N PHE A 62 3.68 -12.46 -6.12
CA PHE A 62 2.94 -11.31 -6.59
C PHE A 62 3.89 -10.10 -6.61
N ILE A 63 4.41 -9.79 -7.79
CA ILE A 63 5.35 -8.70 -8.02
C ILE A 63 4.59 -7.42 -8.42
N GLY A 64 4.76 -6.35 -7.65
CA GLY A 64 4.28 -5.02 -7.98
C GLY A 64 5.37 -4.20 -8.67
N ILE A 65 5.21 -3.89 -9.95
CA ILE A 65 6.04 -2.91 -10.65
C ILE A 65 5.50 -1.52 -10.32
N ILE A 66 6.29 -0.74 -9.58
CA ILE A 66 5.98 0.62 -9.17
C ILE A 66 6.95 1.61 -9.80
N GLY A 67 6.58 2.88 -9.82
CA GLY A 67 7.41 3.97 -10.37
C GLY A 67 6.55 5.09 -10.97
N PRO A 68 7.15 6.26 -11.27
CA PRO A 68 6.44 7.38 -11.86
C PRO A 68 5.87 7.05 -13.26
N ASN A 69 5.01 7.93 -13.75
CA ASN A 69 4.52 7.86 -15.13
C ASN A 69 5.70 7.98 -16.10
N GLY A 70 5.66 7.23 -17.20
CA GLY A 70 6.76 7.18 -18.16
C GLY A 70 7.97 6.32 -17.75
N ALA A 71 7.97 5.67 -16.57
CA ALA A 71 9.08 4.80 -16.16
C ALA A 71 9.26 3.53 -17.02
N GLY A 72 8.30 3.21 -17.91
CA GLY A 72 8.35 2.04 -18.79
C GLY A 72 7.57 0.82 -18.31
N LYS A 73 6.75 0.92 -17.24
CA LYS A 73 6.00 -0.21 -16.64
C LYS A 73 5.14 -1.00 -17.64
N THR A 74 4.24 -0.31 -18.35
CA THR A 74 3.40 -0.89 -19.40
C THR A 74 4.23 -1.50 -20.55
N THR A 75 5.31 -0.81 -20.94
CA THR A 75 6.23 -1.28 -21.98
C THR A 75 6.92 -2.57 -21.56
N LEU A 76 7.36 -2.66 -20.30
CA LEU A 76 7.93 -3.88 -19.73
C LEU A 76 6.92 -5.03 -19.80
N LEU A 77 5.70 -4.84 -19.30
CA LEU A 77 4.65 -5.87 -19.38
C LEU A 77 4.38 -6.34 -20.82
N LYS A 78 4.36 -5.42 -21.80
CA LYS A 78 4.22 -5.75 -23.23
C LYS A 78 5.40 -6.56 -23.77
N CYS A 79 6.62 -6.31 -23.29
CA CYS A 79 7.78 -7.13 -23.62
C CYS A 79 7.68 -8.53 -23.01
N LEU A 80 7.24 -8.65 -21.75
CA LEU A 80 7.05 -9.95 -21.09
C LEU A 80 5.99 -10.82 -21.78
N ASN A 81 4.97 -10.20 -22.38
CA ASN A 81 3.93 -10.88 -23.15
C ASN A 81 4.29 -11.09 -24.64
N GLY A 82 5.50 -10.70 -25.08
CA GLY A 82 5.97 -10.86 -26.46
C GLY A 82 5.30 -9.94 -27.49
N ILE A 83 4.53 -8.92 -27.07
CA ILE A 83 3.95 -7.91 -27.96
C ILE A 83 5.07 -7.00 -28.48
N ASN A 84 5.93 -6.53 -27.57
CA ASN A 84 7.09 -5.71 -27.90
C ASN A 84 8.35 -6.58 -27.86
N LYS A 85 9.12 -6.62 -28.94
CA LYS A 85 10.36 -7.40 -29.01
C LYS A 85 11.56 -6.51 -28.72
N GLY A 86 12.07 -6.59 -27.49
CA GLY A 86 13.33 -5.96 -27.10
C GLY A 86 14.57 -6.79 -27.44
N THR A 87 15.74 -6.24 -27.15
CA THR A 87 17.02 -6.99 -27.11
C THR A 87 17.21 -7.60 -25.71
N GLY A 88 18.22 -8.45 -25.54
CA GLY A 88 18.36 -9.28 -24.33
C GLY A 88 17.53 -10.55 -24.43
N THR A 89 17.19 -11.14 -23.28
CA THR A 89 16.49 -12.43 -23.22
C THR A 89 15.32 -12.39 -22.23
N VAL A 90 14.16 -12.86 -22.67
CA VAL A 90 12.97 -13.07 -21.84
C VAL A 90 12.54 -14.52 -22.00
N GLU A 91 12.57 -15.29 -20.92
CA GLU A 91 12.21 -16.70 -20.91
C GLU A 91 10.99 -16.94 -20.02
N ILE A 92 10.02 -17.70 -20.53
CA ILE A 92 8.87 -18.18 -19.74
C ILE A 92 8.95 -19.71 -19.69
N GLY A 93 9.00 -20.28 -18.48
CA GLY A 93 9.19 -21.71 -18.28
C GLY A 93 10.46 -22.26 -18.92
N GLY A 94 11.54 -21.45 -18.95
CA GLY A 94 12.83 -21.82 -19.54
C GLY A 94 12.88 -21.78 -21.08
N ARG A 95 11.88 -21.18 -21.74
CA ARG A 95 11.85 -20.98 -23.19
C ARG A 95 11.86 -19.51 -23.55
N ASP A 96 12.78 -19.10 -24.42
CA ASP A 96 12.85 -17.73 -24.95
C ASP A 96 11.60 -17.42 -25.78
N ILE A 97 10.89 -16.34 -25.41
CA ILE A 97 9.66 -15.90 -26.07
C ILE A 97 9.84 -15.59 -27.55
N ARG A 98 11.06 -15.26 -28.01
CA ARG A 98 11.36 -14.97 -29.42
C ARG A 98 11.26 -16.22 -30.30
N THR A 99 11.43 -17.39 -29.70
CA THR A 99 11.31 -18.69 -30.38
C THR A 99 9.88 -19.23 -30.40
N MET A 100 8.96 -18.56 -29.71
CA MET A 100 7.59 -19.00 -29.51
C MET A 100 6.62 -18.28 -30.44
N THR A 101 5.60 -19.01 -30.89
CA THR A 101 4.44 -18.42 -31.57
C THR A 101 3.54 -17.69 -30.56
N GLY A 102 2.73 -16.74 -31.03
CA GLY A 102 1.78 -16.03 -30.16
C GLY A 102 0.83 -16.97 -29.42
N ARG A 103 0.41 -18.09 -30.03
CA ARG A 103 -0.41 -19.12 -29.37
C ARG A 103 0.34 -19.82 -28.23
N GLN A 104 1.64 -20.09 -28.39
CA GLN A 104 2.45 -20.68 -27.33
C GLN A 104 2.63 -19.70 -26.16
N ILE A 105 2.88 -18.42 -26.44
CA ILE A 105 2.96 -17.38 -25.39
C ILE A 105 1.62 -17.27 -24.66
N ALA A 106 0.50 -17.22 -25.40
CA ALA A 106 -0.84 -17.19 -24.82
C ALA A 106 -1.20 -18.44 -24.00
N SER A 107 -0.51 -19.58 -24.17
CA SER A 107 -0.70 -20.73 -23.29
C SER A 107 0.04 -20.61 -21.95
N MET A 108 0.98 -19.68 -21.83
CA MET A 108 1.87 -19.52 -20.68
C MET A 108 1.64 -18.22 -19.91
N ALA A 109 1.28 -17.14 -20.60
CA ALA A 109 1.07 -15.81 -20.05
C ALA A 109 -0.24 -15.18 -20.54
N ALA A 110 -0.97 -14.54 -19.62
CA ALA A 110 -2.18 -13.77 -19.93
C ALA A 110 -2.00 -12.33 -19.46
N MET A 111 -2.47 -11.36 -20.25
CA MET A 111 -2.30 -9.94 -19.98
C MET A 111 -3.65 -9.23 -19.89
N LEU A 112 -3.85 -8.48 -18.80
CA LEU A 112 -4.89 -7.47 -18.70
C LEU A 112 -4.29 -6.13 -19.12
N HIS A 113 -4.82 -5.54 -20.19
CA HIS A 113 -4.38 -4.24 -20.71
C HIS A 113 -5.07 -3.08 -19.98
N GLN A 114 -4.37 -1.94 -19.90
CA GLN A 114 -4.92 -0.68 -19.38
C GLN A 114 -6.11 -0.19 -20.22
N ASP A 115 -6.02 -0.26 -21.56
CA ASP A 115 -7.14 0.06 -22.44
C ASP A 115 -8.16 -1.07 -22.45
N THR A 116 -9.36 -0.75 -21.99
CA THR A 116 -10.49 -1.67 -21.88
C THR A 116 -11.52 -1.50 -23.00
N THR A 117 -11.25 -0.64 -23.97
CA THR A 117 -12.19 -0.30 -25.04
C THR A 117 -12.38 -1.48 -25.98
N VAL A 118 -13.64 -1.90 -26.15
CA VAL A 118 -14.03 -2.91 -27.13
C VAL A 118 -14.96 -2.22 -28.12
N THR A 119 -14.49 -2.10 -29.36
CA THR A 119 -15.19 -1.33 -30.42
C THR A 119 -16.50 -1.97 -30.84
N PHE A 120 -16.56 -3.30 -30.85
CA PHE A 120 -17.73 -4.05 -31.33
C PHE A 120 -18.63 -4.51 -30.17
N PRO A 121 -19.96 -4.57 -30.37
CA PRO A 121 -20.92 -4.90 -29.32
C PRO A 121 -21.02 -6.42 -29.06
N PHE A 122 -19.89 -7.07 -28.81
CA PHE A 122 -19.87 -8.48 -28.40
C PHE A 122 -20.54 -8.67 -27.05
N THR A 123 -21.15 -9.84 -26.82
CA THR A 123 -21.66 -10.18 -25.50
C THR A 123 -20.50 -10.32 -24.52
N VAL A 124 -20.74 -10.09 -23.22
CA VAL A 124 -19.71 -10.30 -22.19
C VAL A 124 -19.19 -11.73 -22.22
N LEU A 125 -20.08 -12.70 -22.43
CA LEU A 125 -19.71 -14.11 -22.55
C LEU A 125 -18.72 -14.35 -23.71
N ASP A 126 -18.99 -13.79 -24.89
CA ASP A 126 -18.11 -13.92 -26.06
C ASP A 126 -16.72 -13.33 -25.78
N VAL A 127 -16.67 -12.17 -25.11
CA VAL A 127 -15.41 -11.53 -24.73
C VAL A 127 -14.61 -12.40 -23.77
N VAL A 128 -15.27 -13.06 -22.81
CA VAL A 128 -14.59 -13.96 -21.85
C VAL A 128 -14.14 -15.26 -22.54
N LEU A 129 -14.97 -15.81 -23.42
CA LEU A 129 -14.64 -16.99 -24.22
C LEU A 129 -13.40 -16.79 -25.10
N ALA A 130 -13.13 -15.57 -25.56
CA ALA A 130 -11.91 -15.27 -26.33
C ALA A 130 -10.63 -15.64 -25.57
N GLY A 131 -10.63 -15.70 -24.23
CA GLY A 131 -9.51 -16.21 -23.43
C GLY A 131 -9.17 -17.69 -23.71
N ARG A 132 -10.12 -18.47 -24.23
CA ARG A 132 -9.97 -19.90 -24.56
C ARG A 132 -9.34 -20.16 -25.92
N TYR A 133 -9.22 -19.14 -26.78
CA TYR A 133 -8.86 -19.32 -28.19
C TYR A 133 -7.48 -19.95 -28.42
N HIS A 134 -6.54 -19.82 -27.48
CA HIS A 134 -5.25 -20.49 -27.58
C HIS A 134 -5.37 -22.03 -27.47
N LYS A 135 -6.42 -22.54 -26.80
CA LYS A 135 -6.71 -23.98 -26.66
C LYS A 135 -7.50 -24.56 -27.83
N LEU A 136 -8.14 -23.71 -28.64
CA LEU A 136 -8.90 -24.14 -29.79
C LEU A 136 -7.98 -24.49 -30.96
N GLY A 137 -8.22 -25.65 -31.58
CA GLY A 137 -7.62 -26.01 -32.85
C GLY A 137 -8.07 -25.08 -33.99
N ARG A 138 -7.32 -25.04 -35.09
CA ARG A 138 -7.72 -24.25 -36.27
C ARG A 138 -9.10 -24.69 -36.73
N PHE A 139 -10.05 -23.76 -36.84
CA PHE A 139 -11.45 -23.99 -37.23
C PHE A 139 -12.27 -24.90 -36.31
N ARG A 140 -11.86 -25.09 -35.05
CA ARG A 140 -12.68 -25.81 -34.07
C ARG A 140 -13.60 -24.84 -33.32
N PRO A 141 -14.91 -25.17 -33.17
CA PRO A 141 -15.80 -24.37 -32.35
C PRO A 141 -15.45 -24.52 -30.86
N GLU A 142 -15.96 -23.59 -30.07
CA GLU A 142 -15.93 -23.64 -28.61
C GLU A 142 -16.65 -24.90 -28.09
N THR A 143 -16.08 -25.55 -27.09
CA THR A 143 -16.67 -26.74 -26.48
C THR A 143 -17.53 -26.38 -25.27
N PRO A 144 -18.46 -27.25 -24.82
CA PRO A 144 -19.17 -27.05 -23.55
C PRO A 144 -18.25 -26.83 -22.34
N ALA A 145 -17.04 -27.41 -22.38
CA ALA A 145 -16.02 -27.21 -21.34
C ALA A 145 -15.47 -25.78 -21.33
N ASP A 146 -15.33 -25.14 -22.50
CA ASP A 146 -14.88 -23.75 -22.62
C ASP A 146 -15.91 -22.78 -22.06
N TYR A 147 -17.20 -23.00 -22.38
CA TYR A 147 -18.31 -22.25 -21.76
C TYR A 147 -18.36 -22.43 -20.24
N ALA A 148 -18.12 -23.64 -19.74
CA ALA A 148 -18.09 -23.89 -18.31
C ALA A 148 -16.93 -23.14 -17.61
N VAL A 149 -15.73 -23.12 -18.23
CA VAL A 149 -14.60 -22.33 -17.71
C VAL A 149 -14.93 -20.83 -17.73
N ALA A 150 -15.43 -20.31 -18.86
CA ALA A 150 -15.78 -18.90 -19.00
C ALA A 150 -16.80 -18.46 -17.92
N ARG A 151 -17.89 -19.21 -17.74
CA ARG A 151 -18.90 -18.90 -16.71
C ARG A 151 -18.33 -18.97 -15.29
N ARG A 152 -17.48 -19.96 -14.96
CA ARG A 152 -16.79 -20.01 -13.65
C ARG A 152 -15.92 -18.77 -13.41
N CYS A 153 -15.19 -18.32 -14.43
CA CYS A 153 -14.40 -17.10 -14.32
C CYS A 153 -15.30 -15.86 -14.14
N MET A 154 -16.44 -15.79 -14.84
CA MET A 154 -17.41 -14.71 -14.67
C MET A 154 -18.09 -14.72 -13.30
N GLU A 155 -18.33 -15.89 -12.71
CA GLU A 155 -18.81 -15.99 -11.33
C GLU A 155 -17.76 -15.47 -10.34
N TYR A 156 -16.49 -15.83 -10.54
CA TYR A 156 -15.39 -15.39 -9.69
C TYR A 156 -15.19 -13.86 -9.71
N THR A 157 -15.47 -13.22 -10.85
CA THR A 157 -15.36 -11.76 -11.03
C THR A 157 -16.67 -10.99 -10.86
N ASP A 158 -17.75 -11.64 -10.40
CA ASP A 158 -19.09 -11.04 -10.27
C ASP A 158 -19.60 -10.37 -11.57
N THR A 159 -19.41 -11.04 -12.70
CA THR A 159 -19.84 -10.60 -14.03
C THR A 159 -20.80 -11.57 -14.73
N LEU A 160 -21.12 -12.72 -14.13
CA LEU A 160 -22.04 -13.69 -14.74
C LEU A 160 -23.41 -13.08 -15.07
N LYS A 161 -23.92 -12.19 -14.20
CA LYS A 161 -25.17 -11.44 -14.40
C LYS A 161 -25.21 -10.58 -15.67
N PHE A 162 -24.07 -10.34 -16.29
CA PHE A 162 -23.94 -9.56 -17.52
C PHE A 162 -23.68 -10.42 -18.76
N GLU A 163 -23.72 -11.75 -18.68
CA GLU A 163 -23.26 -12.64 -19.75
C GLU A 163 -23.84 -12.31 -21.13
N ASN A 164 -25.12 -11.94 -21.20
CA ASN A 164 -25.84 -11.66 -22.45
C ASN A 164 -25.86 -10.17 -22.82
N ARG A 165 -25.28 -9.28 -22.01
CA ARG A 165 -25.22 -7.85 -22.32
C ARG A 165 -24.07 -7.57 -23.28
N ALA A 166 -24.23 -6.55 -24.12
CA ALA A 166 -23.12 -6.05 -24.92
C ALA A 166 -22.09 -5.34 -24.01
N ILE A 167 -20.80 -5.66 -24.18
CA ILE A 167 -19.72 -5.19 -23.29
C ILE A 167 -19.57 -3.66 -23.28
N ASN A 168 -19.91 -2.99 -24.38
CA ASN A 168 -19.87 -1.54 -24.50
C ASN A 168 -20.99 -0.82 -23.71
N THR A 169 -22.00 -1.56 -23.23
CA THR A 169 -23.06 -1.02 -22.36
C THR A 169 -22.72 -1.10 -20.86
N LEU A 170 -21.59 -1.72 -20.51
CA LEU A 170 -21.13 -1.83 -19.13
C LEU A 170 -20.45 -0.54 -18.68
N SER A 171 -20.55 -0.26 -17.37
CA SER A 171 -19.69 0.75 -16.75
C SER A 171 -18.21 0.35 -16.89
N GLY A 172 -17.29 1.32 -16.75
CA GLY A 172 -15.85 1.06 -16.86
C GLY A 172 -15.38 -0.07 -15.94
N GLY A 173 -15.86 -0.09 -14.69
CA GLY A 173 -15.48 -1.12 -13.73
C GLY A 173 -16.11 -2.50 -14.00
N GLU A 174 -17.36 -2.57 -14.43
CA GLU A 174 -17.97 -3.83 -14.88
C GLU A 174 -17.22 -4.41 -16.08
N ARG A 175 -16.84 -3.54 -17.03
CA ARG A 175 -16.07 -3.92 -18.22
C ARG A 175 -14.68 -4.45 -17.83
N GLN A 176 -13.99 -3.79 -16.91
CA GLN A 176 -12.69 -4.25 -16.43
C GLN A 176 -12.77 -5.59 -15.71
N ARG A 177 -13.81 -5.82 -14.90
CA ARG A 177 -14.04 -7.14 -14.29
C ARG A 177 -14.30 -8.23 -15.33
N ALA A 178 -15.04 -7.92 -16.39
CA ALA A 178 -15.26 -8.87 -17.49
C ALA A 178 -13.96 -9.19 -18.24
N LEU A 179 -13.12 -8.18 -18.48
CA LEU A 179 -11.80 -8.39 -19.09
C LEU A 179 -10.85 -9.16 -18.16
N PHE A 180 -10.95 -8.98 -16.85
CA PHE A 180 -10.23 -9.80 -15.89
C PHE A 180 -10.73 -11.26 -15.94
N ALA A 181 -12.04 -11.49 -16.05
CA ALA A 181 -12.59 -12.83 -16.25
C ALA A 181 -12.04 -13.51 -17.51
N ARG A 182 -11.91 -12.77 -18.63
CA ARG A 182 -11.27 -13.24 -19.86
C ARG A 182 -9.83 -13.69 -19.63
N VAL A 183 -9.05 -12.90 -18.89
CA VAL A 183 -7.65 -13.22 -18.55
C VAL A 183 -7.58 -14.49 -17.68
N LEU A 184 -8.49 -14.65 -16.72
CA LEU A 184 -8.56 -15.86 -15.89
C LEU A 184 -8.97 -17.09 -16.69
N ALA A 185 -9.90 -16.94 -17.64
CA ALA A 185 -10.36 -18.02 -18.51
C ALA A 185 -9.22 -18.59 -19.38
N GLN A 186 -8.12 -17.85 -19.57
CA GLN A 186 -6.93 -18.32 -20.27
C GLN A 186 -6.17 -19.42 -19.49
N GLU A 187 -6.38 -19.55 -18.17
CA GLU A 187 -5.77 -20.60 -17.33
C GLU A 187 -4.23 -20.68 -17.44
N THR A 188 -3.56 -19.52 -17.50
CA THR A 188 -2.10 -19.44 -17.59
C THR A 188 -1.41 -19.43 -16.23
N GLY A 189 -0.12 -19.79 -16.22
CA GLY A 189 0.74 -19.75 -15.03
C GLY A 189 1.26 -18.36 -14.68
N LEU A 190 1.44 -17.49 -15.68
CA LEU A 190 1.84 -16.09 -15.53
C LEU A 190 0.66 -15.16 -15.84
N LEU A 191 0.38 -14.21 -14.94
CA LEU A 191 -0.60 -13.15 -15.11
C LEU A 191 0.10 -11.79 -15.09
N LEU A 192 -0.13 -10.99 -16.13
CA LEU A 192 0.42 -9.64 -16.30
C LEU A 192 -0.73 -8.63 -16.22
N LEU A 193 -0.69 -7.72 -15.26
CA LEU A 193 -1.78 -6.77 -15.00
C LEU A 193 -1.28 -5.34 -15.21
N ASP A 194 -1.74 -4.67 -16.25
CA ASP A 194 -1.33 -3.31 -16.60
C ASP A 194 -2.35 -2.30 -16.07
N GLU A 195 -2.00 -1.63 -14.97
CA GLU A 195 -2.86 -0.68 -14.24
C GLU A 195 -4.31 -1.15 -14.03
N PRO A 196 -4.51 -2.31 -13.39
CA PRO A 196 -5.82 -2.96 -13.30
C PRO A 196 -6.80 -2.25 -12.36
N SER A 197 -6.44 -1.11 -11.77
CA SER A 197 -7.29 -0.32 -10.87
C SER A 197 -7.86 0.95 -11.52
N ALA A 198 -7.48 1.26 -12.77
CA ALA A 198 -7.93 2.48 -13.43
C ALA A 198 -9.47 2.51 -13.53
N SER A 199 -10.08 3.62 -13.10
CA SER A 199 -11.55 3.82 -13.16
C SER A 199 -12.39 2.83 -12.34
N LEU A 200 -11.80 2.10 -11.38
CA LEU A 200 -12.52 1.29 -10.40
C LEU A 200 -12.82 2.09 -9.13
N ASP A 201 -13.95 1.77 -8.49
CA ASP A 201 -14.16 2.16 -7.11
C ASP A 201 -13.24 1.37 -6.17
N ILE A 202 -13.07 1.91 -4.95
CA ILE A 202 -12.13 1.38 -3.95
C ILE A 202 -12.45 -0.08 -3.60
N ALA A 203 -13.73 -0.45 -3.54
CA ALA A 203 -14.14 -1.81 -3.18
C ALA A 203 -13.71 -2.83 -4.25
N TYR A 204 -13.84 -2.48 -5.53
CA TYR A 204 -13.39 -3.35 -6.62
C TYR A 204 -11.87 -3.38 -6.76
N VAL A 205 -11.15 -2.29 -6.50
CA VAL A 205 -9.67 -2.31 -6.45
C VAL A 205 -9.21 -3.32 -5.40
N GLU A 206 -9.74 -3.23 -4.17
CA GLU A 206 -9.40 -4.16 -3.09
C GLU A 206 -9.74 -5.61 -3.47
N GLN A 207 -10.90 -5.85 -4.09
CA GLN A 207 -11.29 -7.19 -4.53
C GLN A 207 -10.37 -7.73 -5.64
N LEU A 208 -9.99 -6.91 -6.62
CA LEU A 208 -9.10 -7.32 -7.70
C LEU A 208 -7.72 -7.72 -7.19
N PHE A 209 -7.12 -6.89 -6.34
CA PHE A 209 -5.79 -7.17 -5.78
C PHE A 209 -5.82 -8.35 -4.79
N LYS A 210 -6.92 -8.50 -4.04
CA LYS A 210 -7.15 -9.70 -3.24
C LYS A 210 -7.23 -10.96 -4.09
N ASN A 211 -7.99 -10.93 -5.19
CA ASN A 211 -8.09 -12.04 -6.12
C ASN A 211 -6.72 -12.37 -6.74
N ALA A 212 -5.96 -11.35 -7.16
CA ALA A 212 -4.61 -11.52 -7.67
C ALA A 212 -3.67 -12.15 -6.62
N ARG A 213 -3.77 -11.73 -5.36
CA ARG A 213 -3.04 -12.32 -4.24
C ARG A 213 -3.39 -13.80 -4.05
N GLU A 214 -4.67 -14.13 -3.98
CA GLU A 214 -5.13 -15.52 -3.84
C GLU A 214 -4.66 -16.41 -5.01
N LEU A 215 -4.63 -15.86 -6.22
CA LEU A 215 -4.10 -16.55 -7.41
C LEU A 215 -2.60 -16.80 -7.29
N SER A 216 -1.82 -15.83 -6.78
CA SER A 216 -0.39 -16.05 -6.52
C SER A 216 -0.19 -17.16 -5.48
N GLU A 217 -0.92 -17.13 -4.36
CA GLU A 217 -0.85 -18.15 -3.31
C GLU A 217 -1.27 -19.56 -3.78
N SER A 218 -2.07 -19.63 -4.85
CA SER A 218 -2.42 -20.90 -5.52
C SER A 218 -1.33 -21.45 -6.45
N GLY A 219 -0.20 -20.76 -6.60
CA GLY A 219 0.97 -21.18 -7.37
C GLY A 219 1.13 -20.51 -8.73
N LYS A 220 0.37 -19.45 -9.04
CA LYS A 220 0.62 -18.59 -10.21
C LYS A 220 1.68 -17.54 -9.90
N ALA A 221 2.33 -17.01 -10.92
CA ALA A 221 3.08 -15.76 -10.78
C ALA A 221 2.21 -14.60 -11.29
N VAL A 222 2.14 -13.53 -10.52
CA VAL A 222 1.39 -12.31 -10.89
C VAL A 222 2.36 -11.14 -10.92
N ILE A 223 2.37 -10.39 -12.02
CA ILE A 223 3.15 -9.16 -12.15
C ILE A 223 2.18 -8.04 -12.50
N ALA A 224 2.05 -7.04 -11.63
CA ALA A 224 1.14 -5.92 -11.84
C ALA A 224 1.90 -4.60 -11.89
N ALA A 225 1.59 -3.74 -12.86
CA ALA A 225 1.92 -2.32 -12.79
C ALA A 225 0.95 -1.65 -11.81
N VAL A 226 1.47 -1.16 -10.68
CA VAL A 226 0.68 -0.58 -9.59
C VAL A 226 1.04 0.88 -9.42
N HIS A 227 0.03 1.75 -9.47
CA HIS A 227 0.21 3.18 -9.23
C HIS A 227 0.09 3.55 -7.74
N ASP A 228 -0.83 2.91 -7.02
CA ASP A 228 -1.02 3.13 -5.59
C ASP A 228 -0.03 2.29 -4.78
N LEU A 229 0.94 2.96 -4.15
CA LEU A 229 1.96 2.33 -3.33
C LEU A 229 1.39 1.61 -2.10
N LYS A 230 0.27 2.09 -1.52
CA LYS A 230 -0.35 1.45 -0.35
C LYS A 230 -1.00 0.12 -0.75
N ILE A 231 -1.64 0.07 -1.92
CA ILE A 231 -2.13 -1.18 -2.50
C ILE A 231 -0.98 -2.13 -2.80
N ALA A 232 0.10 -1.62 -3.39
CA ALA A 232 1.28 -2.42 -3.70
C ALA A 232 1.88 -3.07 -2.43
N VAL A 233 2.07 -2.28 -1.37
CA VAL A 233 2.57 -2.75 -0.06
C VAL A 233 1.65 -3.79 0.57
N ARG A 234 0.33 -3.61 0.45
CA ARG A 234 -0.66 -4.49 1.06
C ARG A 234 -0.70 -5.88 0.44
N TYR A 235 -0.60 -5.98 -0.88
CA TYR A 235 -0.88 -7.23 -1.61
C TYR A 235 0.34 -7.90 -2.24
N CYS A 236 1.35 -7.13 -2.65
CA CYS A 236 2.50 -7.68 -3.37
C CYS A 236 3.47 -8.36 -2.39
N THR A 237 4.01 -9.52 -2.76
CA THR A 237 5.10 -10.18 -2.04
C THR A 237 6.43 -9.46 -2.23
N ARG A 238 6.61 -8.83 -3.40
CA ARG A 238 7.84 -8.20 -3.86
C ARG A 238 7.49 -6.97 -4.70
N LEU A 239 8.29 -5.92 -4.61
CA LEU A 239 8.16 -4.70 -5.39
C LEU A 239 9.39 -4.52 -6.27
N ILE A 240 9.17 -4.07 -7.50
CA ILE A 240 10.22 -3.61 -8.42
C ILE A 240 9.96 -2.14 -8.67
N LEU A 241 10.85 -1.27 -8.20
CA LEU A 241 10.77 0.17 -8.41
C LEU A 241 11.56 0.56 -9.65
N MET A 242 10.84 1.15 -10.62
CA MET A 242 11.40 1.60 -11.88
C MET A 242 11.47 3.12 -11.96
N LYS A 243 12.53 3.65 -12.57
CA LYS A 243 12.65 5.06 -12.97
C LYS A 243 13.42 5.16 -14.28
N GLU A 244 12.94 5.98 -15.22
CA GLU A 244 13.63 6.29 -16.48
C GLU A 244 14.09 5.04 -17.28
N GLY A 245 13.27 3.99 -17.24
CA GLY A 245 13.52 2.73 -17.94
C GLY A 245 14.47 1.78 -17.22
N ARG A 246 14.88 2.03 -15.97
CA ARG A 246 15.76 1.17 -15.16
C ARG A 246 15.08 0.68 -13.90
N ILE A 247 15.48 -0.49 -13.40
CA ILE A 247 15.17 -0.93 -12.03
C ILE A 247 16.15 -0.20 -11.09
N ILE A 248 15.60 0.50 -10.09
CA ILE A 248 16.41 1.19 -9.07
C ILE A 248 16.32 0.52 -7.70
N ALA A 249 15.28 -0.29 -7.45
CA ALA A 249 15.18 -1.13 -6.25
C ALA A 249 14.30 -2.35 -6.54
N ASP A 250 14.62 -3.46 -5.89
CA ASP A 250 13.93 -4.74 -6.05
C ASP A 250 13.99 -5.53 -4.73
N GLY A 251 12.84 -5.88 -4.16
CA GLY A 251 12.80 -6.62 -2.90
C GLY A 251 11.42 -6.62 -2.23
N SER A 252 11.41 -6.92 -0.94
CA SER A 252 10.17 -6.84 -0.14
C SER A 252 9.64 -5.39 -0.07
N PRO A 253 8.33 -5.18 0.18
CA PRO A 253 7.78 -3.85 0.32
C PRO A 253 8.55 -2.94 1.29
N GLY A 254 8.99 -3.47 2.44
CA GLY A 254 9.75 -2.71 3.43
C GLY A 254 11.18 -2.34 2.99
N SER A 255 11.80 -3.12 2.10
CA SER A 255 13.13 -2.81 1.55
C SER A 255 13.08 -1.84 0.36
N VAL A 256 11.94 -1.76 -0.33
CA VAL A 256 11.77 -0.91 -1.51
C VAL A 256 11.15 0.45 -1.17
N ILE A 257 10.16 0.48 -0.27
CA ILE A 257 9.54 1.72 0.19
C ILE A 257 10.40 2.31 1.30
N THR A 258 11.43 3.06 0.91
CA THR A 258 12.32 3.81 1.81
C THR A 258 12.27 5.31 1.48
N ARG A 259 12.70 6.16 2.41
CA ARG A 259 12.77 7.61 2.18
C ARG A 259 13.64 7.92 0.96
N GLU A 260 14.80 7.27 0.85
CA GLU A 260 15.78 7.45 -0.22
C GLU A 260 15.17 7.06 -1.58
N ASN A 261 14.52 5.89 -1.65
CA ASN A 261 13.92 5.40 -2.88
C ASN A 261 12.73 6.25 -3.32
N LEU A 262 11.88 6.71 -2.40
CA LEU A 262 10.77 7.59 -2.71
C LEU A 262 11.25 8.96 -3.22
N ARG A 263 12.30 9.51 -2.61
CA ARG A 263 12.94 10.75 -3.08
C ARG A 263 13.56 10.58 -4.46
N LEU A 264 14.30 9.49 -4.68
CA LEU A 264 14.94 9.20 -5.97
C LEU A 264 13.91 8.98 -7.07
N ALA A 265 12.85 8.21 -6.82
CA ALA A 265 11.86 7.83 -7.83
C ALA A 265 10.84 8.93 -8.12
N TYR A 266 10.31 9.57 -7.08
CA TYR A 266 9.15 10.47 -7.17
C TYR A 266 9.49 11.93 -6.84
N GLY A 267 10.70 12.23 -6.35
CA GLY A 267 11.09 13.59 -5.97
C GLY A 267 10.43 14.09 -4.68
N VAL A 268 9.82 13.20 -3.88
CA VAL A 268 9.09 13.57 -2.66
C VAL A 268 9.91 13.30 -1.41
N ASP A 269 9.79 14.16 -0.40
CA ASP A 269 10.34 13.90 0.93
C ASP A 269 9.29 13.20 1.80
N ALA A 270 9.61 11.98 2.22
CA ALA A 270 8.68 11.10 2.91
C ALA A 270 9.24 10.62 4.23
N VAL A 271 8.37 10.58 5.24
CA VAL A 271 8.59 9.84 6.48
C VAL A 271 8.04 8.44 6.28
N VAL A 272 8.92 7.44 6.32
CA VAL A 272 8.54 6.03 6.21
C VAL A 272 8.53 5.41 7.61
N TYR A 273 7.48 4.68 7.95
CA TYR A 273 7.31 4.06 9.26
C TYR A 273 6.58 2.72 9.15
N ARG A 274 6.61 1.94 10.22
CA ARG A 274 5.79 0.72 10.33
C ARG A 274 4.45 1.08 10.97
N ASN A 275 3.37 0.84 10.24
CA ASN A 275 2.03 1.08 10.74
C ASN A 275 1.68 0.06 11.83
N ARG A 276 1.36 0.52 13.05
CA ARG A 276 1.06 -0.36 14.20
C ARG A 276 -0.25 -1.13 14.05
N VAL A 277 -1.20 -0.61 13.28
CA VAL A 277 -2.51 -1.25 13.06
C VAL A 277 -2.38 -2.40 12.06
N THR A 278 -1.67 -2.18 10.96
CA THR A 278 -1.56 -3.17 9.88
C THR A 278 -0.30 -4.03 9.95
N GLY A 279 0.73 -3.59 10.67
CA GLY A 279 2.06 -4.21 10.71
C GLY A 279 2.90 -4.00 9.44
N LEU A 280 2.35 -3.31 8.43
CA LEU A 280 2.98 -3.05 7.14
C LEU A 280 3.79 -1.75 7.15
N VAL A 281 4.65 -1.58 6.15
CA VAL A 281 5.29 -0.29 5.89
C VAL A 281 4.23 0.72 5.43
N ASP A 282 4.34 1.95 5.89
CA ASP A 282 3.47 3.06 5.50
C ASP A 282 4.34 4.32 5.42
N PHE A 283 3.81 5.35 4.79
CA PHE A 283 4.58 6.56 4.59
C PHE A 283 3.68 7.79 4.57
N HIS A 284 4.27 8.90 5.00
CA HIS A 284 3.68 10.22 4.97
C HIS A 284 4.56 11.12 4.10
N ILE A 285 3.97 11.71 3.06
CA ILE A 285 4.66 12.69 2.21
C ILE A 285 4.50 14.05 2.86
N SER A 286 5.63 14.67 3.19
CA SER A 286 5.64 16.04 3.69
C SER A 286 5.31 16.95 2.52
N GLY A 287 4.36 17.89 2.66
CA GLY A 287 4.12 18.91 1.63
C GLY A 287 5.40 19.70 1.35
N GLU A 288 5.50 20.33 0.17
CA GLU A 288 6.61 21.24 -0.14
C GLU A 288 6.88 22.14 1.08
N SER A 289 8.13 22.13 1.56
CA SER A 289 8.54 22.92 2.71
C SER A 289 8.17 24.39 2.50
N ARG A 290 6.98 24.79 2.95
CA ARG A 290 6.76 26.17 3.39
C ARG A 290 7.83 26.37 4.44
N GLY A 291 8.78 27.26 4.16
CA GLY A 291 10.07 27.34 4.85
C GLY A 291 9.91 27.10 6.34
N ARG A 292 10.75 26.21 6.91
CA ARG A 292 10.73 25.87 8.34
C ARG A 292 10.44 27.13 9.15
N LYS A 293 9.29 27.17 9.82
CA LYS A 293 9.10 28.13 10.90
C LYS A 293 10.19 27.76 11.91
N ASP A 294 11.13 28.66 12.18
CA ASP A 294 12.17 28.43 13.21
C ASP A 294 11.60 28.58 14.62
N ILE A 295 10.36 28.12 14.80
CA ILE A 295 9.62 28.11 16.05
C ILE A 295 9.81 26.74 16.65
N SER A 296 10.29 26.72 17.88
CA SER A 296 10.42 25.55 18.72
C SER A 296 9.16 25.35 19.55
N VAL A 297 8.56 24.16 19.45
CA VAL A 297 7.32 23.83 20.15
C VAL A 297 7.55 22.58 21.00
N HIS A 298 7.20 22.66 22.28
CA HIS A 298 7.18 21.52 23.18
C HIS A 298 5.75 20.98 23.32
N VAL A 299 5.57 19.66 23.18
CA VAL A 299 4.27 19.00 23.29
C VAL A 299 4.20 18.16 24.55
N ILE A 300 3.27 18.51 25.44
CA ILE A 300 2.94 17.73 26.63
C ILE A 300 1.69 16.92 26.33
N GLY A 301 1.80 15.60 26.36
CA GLY A 301 0.67 14.70 26.15
C GLY A 301 0.86 13.33 26.78
N GLY A 302 0.05 12.38 26.33
CA GLY A 302 0.04 11.01 26.80
C GLY A 302 -1.21 10.26 26.32
N GLY A 303 -1.12 8.93 26.25
CA GLY A 303 -2.25 8.09 25.85
C GLY A 303 -2.69 8.28 24.39
N GLY A 304 -1.84 8.84 23.52
CA GLY A 304 -2.15 9.07 22.10
C GLY A 304 -2.62 10.49 21.76
N SER A 305 -2.81 11.35 22.76
CA SER A 305 -3.32 12.72 22.60
C SER A 305 -2.33 13.64 21.86
N ALA A 306 -1.02 13.40 21.99
CA ALA A 306 0.00 14.23 21.34
C ALA A 306 0.25 13.84 19.87
N SER A 307 -0.12 12.64 19.46
CA SER A 307 0.23 12.11 18.13
C SER A 307 -0.29 12.98 16.97
N GLY A 308 -1.52 13.48 17.08
CA GLY A 308 -2.10 14.40 16.08
C GLY A 308 -1.40 15.76 16.05
N VAL A 309 -1.06 16.30 17.23
CA VAL A 309 -0.39 17.59 17.39
C VAL A 309 1.04 17.54 16.83
N ILE A 310 1.80 16.51 17.18
CA ILE A 310 3.18 16.29 16.68
C ILE A 310 3.17 16.27 15.14
N ARG A 311 2.22 15.56 14.53
CA ARG A 311 2.08 15.52 13.08
C ARG A 311 1.79 16.89 12.48
N GLN A 312 0.83 17.64 13.02
CA GLN A 312 0.49 18.98 12.52
C GLN A 312 1.68 19.94 12.62
N LEU A 313 2.39 19.93 13.75
CA LEU A 313 3.59 20.74 13.94
C LEU A 313 4.71 20.37 12.97
N TYR A 314 4.84 19.08 12.64
CA TYR A 314 5.81 18.60 11.67
C TYR A 314 5.47 19.09 10.27
N GLU A 315 4.18 19.04 9.89
CA GLU A 315 3.68 19.58 8.61
C GLU A 315 3.89 21.10 8.48
N LEU A 316 3.92 21.83 9.61
CA LEU A 316 4.25 23.27 9.67
C LEU A 316 5.75 23.56 9.69
N GLY A 317 6.60 22.54 9.78
CA GLY A 317 8.05 22.67 9.79
C GLY A 317 8.65 23.18 11.10
N CYS A 318 7.93 23.07 12.22
CA CYS A 318 8.41 23.48 13.55
C CYS A 318 9.51 22.55 14.09
N ARG A 319 10.35 23.05 15.02
CA ARG A 319 11.27 22.20 15.80
C ARG A 319 10.53 21.62 16.99
N ILE A 320 10.30 20.31 17.00
CA ILE A 320 9.41 19.66 17.98
C ILE A 320 10.21 18.95 19.06
N THR A 321 9.84 19.22 20.31
CA THR A 321 10.20 18.39 21.46
C THR A 321 8.93 17.92 22.15
N ALA A 322 8.97 16.81 22.89
CA ALA A 322 7.79 16.29 23.54
C ALA A 322 8.12 15.49 24.81
N GLY A 323 7.15 15.34 25.70
CA GLY A 323 7.31 14.46 26.85
C GLY A 323 6.55 14.90 28.10
N VAL A 324 6.69 14.15 29.20
CA VAL A 324 7.37 12.84 29.29
C VAL A 324 6.40 11.72 28.90
N PHE A 325 6.85 10.78 28.05
CA PHE A 325 6.03 9.65 27.59
C PHE A 325 6.54 8.31 28.15
N PRO A 326 5.65 7.40 28.60
CA PRO A 326 6.06 6.06 28.98
C PRO A 326 6.60 5.25 27.78
N HIS A 327 7.55 4.35 28.01
CA HIS A 327 7.94 3.39 26.98
C HIS A 327 6.73 2.55 26.51
N GLY A 328 6.61 2.39 25.19
CA GLY A 328 5.49 1.69 24.56
C GLY A 328 4.30 2.59 24.19
N ASP A 329 4.25 3.82 24.71
CA ASP A 329 3.21 4.80 24.41
C ASP A 329 3.18 5.15 22.90
N SER A 330 1.97 5.41 22.39
CA SER A 330 1.76 5.83 21.00
C SER A 330 2.39 7.18 20.67
N ASP A 331 2.39 8.11 21.62
CA ASP A 331 2.94 9.46 21.46
C ASP A 331 4.47 9.45 21.36
N LEU A 332 5.14 8.59 22.16
CA LEU A 332 6.58 8.36 22.03
C LEU A 332 6.94 7.78 20.65
N SER A 333 6.12 6.84 20.16
CA SER A 333 6.29 6.30 18.82
C SER A 333 6.11 7.34 17.74
N CYS A 334 5.08 8.18 17.87
CA CYS A 334 4.78 9.24 16.93
C CYS A 334 5.92 10.27 16.88
N ALA A 335 6.42 10.68 18.05
CA ALA A 335 7.58 11.56 18.16
C ALA A 335 8.80 10.98 17.42
N GLY A 336 9.09 9.69 17.61
CA GLY A 336 10.18 9.02 16.89
C GLY A 336 9.99 8.99 15.37
N ILE A 337 8.76 8.73 14.89
CA ILE A 337 8.43 8.71 13.45
C ILE A 337 8.69 10.07 12.81
N PHE A 338 8.23 11.16 13.43
CA PHE A 338 8.37 12.52 12.92
C PHE A 338 9.68 13.21 13.33
N GLY A 339 10.61 12.49 13.96
CA GLY A 339 11.92 13.01 14.36
C GLY A 339 11.88 14.06 15.48
N ALA A 340 10.80 14.10 16.28
CA ALA A 340 10.70 14.94 17.45
C ALA A 340 11.51 14.36 18.61
N ARG A 341 12.31 15.20 19.28
CA ARG A 341 13.05 14.78 20.48
C ARG A 341 12.06 14.59 21.63
N ALA A 342 11.91 13.36 22.13
CA ALA A 342 11.02 13.06 23.23
C ALA A 342 11.76 12.57 24.49
N VAL A 343 11.29 13.00 25.66
CA VAL A 343 11.71 12.45 26.96
C VAL A 343 10.85 11.22 27.27
N ALA A 344 11.48 10.11 27.62
CA ALA A 344 10.81 8.85 27.89
C ALA A 344 11.01 8.41 29.35
N CYS A 345 10.00 7.75 29.94
CA CYS A 345 10.08 7.17 31.27
C CYS A 345 9.67 5.68 31.28
N ARG A 346 9.83 5.03 32.43
CA ARG A 346 9.45 3.63 32.61
C ARG A 346 7.92 3.45 32.54
N PRO A 347 7.41 2.37 31.94
CA PRO A 347 5.98 2.08 31.90
C PRO A 347 5.38 1.96 33.31
N PHE A 348 4.15 2.45 33.50
CA PHE A 348 3.36 2.31 34.73
C PHE A 348 4.04 2.87 36.00
N SER A 349 4.95 3.82 35.84
CA SER A 349 5.65 4.46 36.95
C SER A 349 5.46 5.97 36.94
N GLU A 350 5.65 6.60 38.09
CA GLU A 350 5.70 8.06 38.17
C GLU A 350 6.93 8.59 37.44
N ILE A 351 6.80 9.79 36.86
CA ILE A 351 7.92 10.48 36.22
C ILE A 351 8.99 10.77 37.29
N ASP A 352 10.19 10.23 37.10
CA ASP A 352 11.32 10.45 38.00
C ASP A 352 11.87 11.89 37.89
N ASP A 353 12.70 12.28 38.87
CA ASP A 353 13.25 13.63 38.95
C ASP A 353 14.22 13.97 37.81
N GLU A 354 14.83 12.97 37.19
CA GLU A 354 15.71 13.17 36.04
C GLU A 354 14.90 13.52 34.80
N SER A 355 13.93 12.68 34.45
CA SER A 355 13.01 12.88 33.33
C SER A 355 12.20 14.16 33.49
N PHE A 356 11.74 14.47 34.70
CA PHE A 356 11.04 15.72 34.97
C PHE A 356 11.93 16.94 34.74
N ARG A 357 13.17 16.93 35.25
CA ARG A 357 14.12 18.03 35.04
C ARG A 357 14.43 18.21 33.56
N GLU A 358 14.71 17.13 32.83
CA GLU A 358 14.94 17.20 31.40
C GLU A 358 13.72 17.81 30.67
N ASN A 359 12.51 17.35 31.00
CA ASN A 359 11.29 17.86 30.40
C ASN A 359 11.08 19.35 30.65
N VAL A 360 11.32 19.81 31.89
CA VAL A 360 11.23 21.23 32.25
C VAL A 360 12.22 22.08 31.46
N GLU A 361 13.43 21.60 31.24
CA GLU A 361 14.41 22.34 30.41
C GLU A 361 13.97 22.43 28.94
N LEU A 362 13.35 21.38 28.39
CA LEU A 362 12.77 21.43 27.04
C LEU A 362 11.57 22.39 26.96
N VAL A 363 10.72 22.41 27.98
CA VAL A 363 9.58 23.36 28.09
C VAL A 363 10.08 24.80 28.10
N LYS A 364 11.11 25.10 28.90
CA LYS A 364 11.69 26.46 28.99
C LYS A 364 12.37 26.90 27.69
N ALA A 365 13.02 25.97 27.01
CA ALA A 365 13.74 26.24 25.76
C ALA A 365 12.81 26.43 24.56
N ALA A 366 11.54 26.01 24.66
CA ALA A 366 10.57 26.14 23.59
C ALA A 366 9.95 27.55 23.55
N ASP A 367 9.69 28.04 22.35
CA ASP A 367 8.96 29.30 22.11
C ASP A 367 7.49 29.16 22.53
N MET A 368 6.95 27.95 22.42
CA MET A 368 5.57 27.61 22.79
C MET A 368 5.48 26.20 23.36
N THR A 369 4.62 26.00 24.35
CA THR A 369 4.26 24.68 24.88
C THR A 369 2.78 24.41 24.62
N ILE A 370 2.47 23.23 24.09
CA ILE A 370 1.10 22.77 23.87
C ILE A 370 0.80 21.64 24.86
N LEU A 371 -0.21 21.84 25.71
CA LEU A 371 -0.77 20.82 26.58
C LEU A 371 -1.95 20.15 25.88
N CYS A 372 -1.83 18.86 25.57
CA CYS A 372 -2.85 18.09 24.88
C CYS A 372 -4.03 17.70 25.80
N ASP A 373 -5.18 17.41 25.18
CA ASP A 373 -6.37 16.92 25.88
C ASP A 373 -6.14 15.47 26.36
N MET A 374 -5.72 15.31 27.61
CA MET A 374 -5.39 14.01 28.19
C MET A 374 -5.87 13.86 29.64
N PRO A 375 -6.10 12.62 30.13
CA PRO A 375 -6.37 12.38 31.54
C PRO A 375 -5.11 12.54 32.39
N PHE A 376 -5.29 13.07 33.61
CA PHE A 376 -4.23 13.25 34.59
C PHE A 376 -4.40 12.28 35.76
N GLY A 377 -3.35 11.52 36.06
CA GLY A 377 -3.23 10.63 37.20
C GLY A 377 -1.89 10.83 37.90
N SER A 378 -1.63 10.07 38.97
CA SER A 378 -0.36 10.17 39.72
C SER A 378 0.88 9.97 38.83
N GLN A 379 0.77 9.13 37.79
CA GLN A 379 1.88 8.80 36.89
C GLN A 379 2.32 9.95 35.99
N ASN A 380 1.41 10.86 35.60
CA ASN A 380 1.69 11.92 34.63
C ASN A 380 1.38 13.33 35.14
N ILE A 381 0.96 13.52 36.41
CA ILE A 381 0.68 14.85 36.97
C ILE A 381 1.90 15.79 36.86
N ARG A 382 3.13 15.24 36.89
CA ARG A 382 4.35 16.02 36.70
C ARG A 382 4.47 16.64 35.31
N ASN A 383 3.84 16.07 34.28
CA ASN A 383 3.74 16.73 32.97
C ASN A 383 2.92 18.02 33.06
N LEU A 384 1.83 18.01 33.83
CA LEU A 384 1.04 19.21 34.08
C LEU A 384 1.82 20.25 34.89
N GLU A 385 2.58 19.81 35.89
CA GLU A 385 3.48 20.68 36.66
C GLU A 385 4.58 21.29 35.77
N ALA A 386 5.12 20.55 34.81
CA ALA A 386 6.12 21.05 33.87
C ALA A 386 5.58 22.20 33.00
N ALA A 387 4.29 22.18 32.64
CA ALA A 387 3.64 23.26 31.89
C ALA A 387 3.68 24.63 32.61
N ARG A 388 3.94 24.67 33.92
CA ARG A 388 4.16 25.91 34.68
C ARG A 388 5.37 26.71 34.20
N TYR A 389 6.34 26.04 33.60
CA TYR A 389 7.58 26.67 33.13
C TYR A 389 7.52 27.16 31.67
N ALA A 390 6.38 26.97 30.99
CA ALA A 390 6.19 27.42 29.62
C ALA A 390 6.22 28.95 29.52
N SER A 391 6.95 29.46 28.53
CA SER A 391 6.97 30.87 28.12
C SER A 391 5.63 31.31 27.55
N GLN A 392 5.10 30.53 26.60
CA GLN A 392 3.76 30.64 26.05
C GLN A 392 3.08 29.27 26.13
N LEU A 393 1.88 29.22 26.74
CA LEU A 393 1.14 27.98 26.93
C LEU A 393 -0.15 27.99 26.10
N VAL A 394 -0.33 26.93 25.31
CA VAL A 394 -1.58 26.62 24.61
C VAL A 394 -2.15 25.35 25.23
N ILE A 395 -3.44 25.35 25.56
CA ILE A 395 -4.13 24.19 26.10
C ILE A 395 -5.18 23.73 25.09
N ILE A 396 -5.09 22.47 24.69
CA ILE A 396 -6.13 21.81 23.91
C ILE A 396 -7.16 21.25 24.89
N GLU A 397 -8.41 21.71 24.78
CA GLU A 397 -9.51 21.30 25.64
C GLU A 397 -10.70 20.84 24.78
N ASP A 398 -10.66 19.58 24.35
CA ASP A 398 -11.76 18.94 23.62
C ASP A 398 -12.79 18.32 24.58
N SER A 399 -12.39 18.06 25.83
CA SER A 399 -13.23 17.43 26.85
C SER A 399 -13.11 18.11 28.21
N ASP A 400 -14.19 18.00 29.01
CA ASP A 400 -14.29 18.62 30.33
C ASP A 400 -13.12 18.20 31.24
N PRO A 401 -12.30 19.15 31.75
CA PRO A 401 -11.19 18.85 32.65
C PRO A 401 -11.57 18.07 33.91
N GLN A 402 -12.80 18.25 34.43
CA GLN A 402 -13.26 17.50 35.61
C GLN A 402 -13.37 16.01 35.33
N SER A 403 -13.78 15.64 34.12
CA SER A 403 -13.91 14.23 33.70
C SER A 403 -12.56 13.53 33.51
N ARG A 404 -11.46 14.29 33.54
CA ARG A 404 -10.10 13.85 33.25
C ARG A 404 -9.16 13.86 34.46
N ASP A 405 -9.65 14.22 35.64
CA ASP A 405 -8.85 14.23 36.87
C ASP A 405 -9.02 12.92 37.67
N TYR A 406 -7.95 12.12 37.71
CA TYR A 406 -7.84 10.89 38.50
C TYR A 406 -6.90 11.06 39.71
N THR A 407 -6.66 12.29 40.14
CA THR A 407 -5.76 12.66 41.24
C THR A 407 -6.50 13.19 42.46
N GLY A 408 -7.83 13.15 42.44
CA GLY A 408 -8.67 13.64 43.53
C GLY A 408 -8.75 15.16 43.64
N GLY A 409 -8.63 15.88 42.51
CA GLY A 409 -8.76 17.34 42.45
C GLY A 409 -7.44 18.10 42.26
N ARG A 410 -6.30 17.46 42.54
CA ARG A 410 -4.99 18.11 42.47
C ARG A 410 -4.64 18.54 41.04
N ALA A 411 -4.93 17.71 40.04
CA ALA A 411 -4.70 18.05 38.65
C ALA A 411 -5.63 19.19 38.21
N LEU A 412 -6.89 19.19 38.63
CA LEU A 412 -7.84 20.26 38.31
C LEU A 412 -7.42 21.62 38.89
N GLU A 413 -6.84 21.64 40.09
CA GLU A 413 -6.28 22.86 40.70
C GLU A 413 -5.15 23.44 39.84
N ILE A 414 -4.16 22.62 39.48
CA ILE A 414 -3.02 23.04 38.65
C ILE A 414 -3.51 23.47 37.26
N TYR A 415 -4.42 22.71 36.67
CA TYR A 415 -4.99 23.00 35.36
C TYR A 415 -5.73 24.35 35.35
N SER A 416 -6.53 24.62 36.38
CA SER A 416 -7.27 25.89 36.53
C SER A 416 -6.34 27.08 36.70
N GLU A 417 -5.19 26.89 37.35
CA GLU A 417 -4.14 27.91 37.44
C GLU A 417 -3.51 28.19 36.07
N LEU A 418 -3.12 27.14 35.34
CA LEU A 418 -2.53 27.24 34.01
C LEU A 418 -3.48 27.89 33.00
N LYS A 419 -4.77 27.56 33.06
CA LYS A 419 -5.80 28.08 32.17
C LYS A 419 -5.94 29.60 32.23
N LYS A 420 -5.65 30.23 33.37
CA LYS A 420 -5.71 31.70 33.54
C LYS A 420 -4.71 32.46 32.67
N ARG A 421 -3.61 31.81 32.26
CA ARG A 421 -2.53 32.42 31.47
C ARG A 421 -2.31 31.75 30.10
N ALA A 422 -3.10 30.74 29.77
CA ALA A 422 -2.97 29.96 28.55
C ALA A 422 -3.96 30.42 27.48
N ILE A 423 -3.60 30.19 26.22
CA ILE A 423 -4.55 30.25 25.10
C ILE A 423 -5.25 28.90 25.05
N VAL A 424 -6.56 28.88 25.23
CA VAL A 424 -7.36 27.64 25.23
C VAL A 424 -8.04 27.48 23.88
N VAL A 425 -7.85 26.33 23.25
CA VAL A 425 -8.43 26.00 21.95
C VAL A 425 -8.93 24.56 21.91
N GLU A 426 -9.86 24.30 21.00
CA GLU A 426 -10.18 22.93 20.58
C GLU A 426 -9.13 22.46 19.56
N SER A 427 -8.89 21.15 19.49
CA SER A 427 -7.92 20.54 18.57
C SER A 427 -8.22 20.89 17.11
N ALA A 428 -9.50 21.04 16.75
CA ALA A 428 -9.94 21.47 15.42
C ALA A 428 -9.47 22.88 15.04
N ARG A 429 -9.22 23.75 16.02
CA ARG A 429 -8.81 25.15 15.83
C ARG A 429 -7.35 25.42 16.18
N LEU A 430 -6.57 24.37 16.45
CA LEU A 430 -5.15 24.53 16.81
C LEU A 430 -4.36 25.33 15.75
N HIS A 431 -4.71 25.15 14.48
CA HIS A 431 -4.12 25.87 13.36
C HIS A 431 -4.32 27.40 13.38
N GLU A 432 -5.27 27.93 14.16
CA GLU A 432 -5.49 29.37 14.32
C GLU A 432 -4.44 30.01 15.26
N VAL A 433 -3.76 29.20 16.08
CA VAL A 433 -2.78 29.64 17.08
C VAL A 433 -1.33 29.36 16.63
N LEU A 434 -1.16 28.46 15.66
CA LEU A 434 0.14 28.03 15.10
C LEU A 434 0.60 28.89 13.92
#